data_AF-A0A959P3C6-F1
#
_entry.id   AF-A0A959P3C6-F1
#
_cell.length_a   1.000
_cell.length_b   1.000
_cell.length_c   1.000
_cell.angle_alpha   90.00
_cell.angle_beta   90.00
_cell.angle_gamma   90.00
#
_symmetry.space_group_name_H-M   'P 1'
#
loop_
_entity.id
_entity.type
_entity.pdbx_description
1 polymer ?
#
loop_
_entity_poly.entity_id
_entity_poly.type
_entity_poly.pdbx_seq_one_letter_code
_entity_poly.pdbx_strand_id
1 'polypeptide(L)'
;VRAASQGGIEIGFHSHEALVMAAQTAKGAATMLLKEGKHPEREIDKVTTPQGITISGLNQMEHNGFSSSMIKGIVTAAEKAQKIYSNKD
;
A
#
# COMPACT_ATOMS: atom_id res chain seq x y z
N VAL A 1 2.79 -0.18 5.64
CA VAL A 1 2.65 -0.49 7.09
C VAL A 1 2.82 0.74 7.97
N ARG A 2 3.99 1.41 8.00
CA ARG A 2 4.21 2.60 8.86
C ARG A 2 3.13 3.69 8.71
N ALA A 3 2.83 4.13 7.48
CA ALA A 3 1.82 5.18 7.25
C ALA A 3 0.42 4.79 7.76
N ALA A 4 -0.01 3.56 7.51
CA ALA A 4 -1.28 3.02 8.01
C ALA A 4 -1.31 2.94 9.55
N SER A 5 -0.21 2.56 10.18
CA SER A 5 -0.08 2.56 11.65
C SER A 5 -0.17 3.98 12.23
N GLN A 6 0.45 4.98 11.60
CA GLN A 6 0.32 6.38 12.03
C GLN A 6 -1.12 6.88 11.88
N GLY A 7 -1.81 6.54 10.78
CA GLY A 7 -3.23 6.82 10.63
C GLY A 7 -4.09 6.17 11.72
N GLY A 8 -3.74 4.95 12.16
CA GLY A 8 -4.38 4.29 13.30
C GLY A 8 -4.18 5.03 14.62
N ILE A 9 -2.97 5.55 14.86
CA ILE A 9 -2.68 6.35 16.06
C ILE A 9 -3.48 7.65 16.05
N GLU A 10 -3.55 8.31 14.90
CA GLU A 10 -4.30 9.57 14.72
C GLU A 10 -5.79 9.40 15.06
N ILE A 11 -6.37 8.23 14.79
CA ILE A 11 -7.77 7.91 15.11
C ILE A 11 -7.96 7.29 16.50
N GLY A 12 -6.91 7.22 17.33
CA GLY A 12 -7.00 6.89 18.75
C GLY A 12 -6.48 5.50 19.17
N PHE A 13 -5.85 4.72 18.29
CA PHE A 13 -5.26 3.44 18.68
C PHE A 13 -3.89 3.61 19.34
N HIS A 14 -3.55 2.70 20.26
CA HIS A 14 -2.19 2.64 20.80
C HIS A 14 -1.21 2.23 19.68
N SER A 15 0.02 2.74 19.78
CA SER A 15 1.06 2.55 18.76
C SER A 15 1.30 1.07 18.41
N HIS A 16 1.34 0.20 19.43
CA HIS A 16 1.52 -1.23 19.24
C HIS A 16 0.35 -1.85 18.48
N GLU A 17 -0.88 -1.56 18.89
CA GLU A 17 -2.10 -2.10 18.25
C GLU A 17 -2.22 -1.64 16.81
N ALA A 18 -2.01 -0.34 16.56
CA ALA A 18 -2.03 0.25 15.22
C ALA A 18 -1.00 -0.40 14.30
N LEU A 19 0.19 -0.70 14.82
CA LEU A 19 1.22 -1.41 14.05
C LEU A 19 0.81 -2.84 13.72
N VAL A 20 0.29 -3.59 14.70
CA VAL A 20 -0.15 -4.98 14.52
C VAL A 20 -1.28 -5.05 13.50
N MET A 21 -2.30 -4.17 13.61
CA MET A 21 -3.39 -4.09 12.64
C MET A 21 -2.88 -3.76 11.24
N ALA A 22 -2.03 -2.75 11.09
CA ALA A 22 -1.48 -2.37 9.79
C ALA A 22 -0.65 -3.49 9.14
N ALA A 23 0.14 -4.22 9.94
CA ALA A 23 0.94 -5.34 9.45
C ALA A 23 0.06 -6.53 9.04
N GLN A 24 -0.94 -6.87 9.85
CA GLN A 24 -1.85 -7.98 9.57
C GLN A 24 -2.73 -7.70 8.34
N THR A 25 -3.22 -6.47 8.17
CA THR A 25 -3.93 -6.04 6.96
C THR A 25 -3.06 -6.20 5.72
N ALA A 26 -1.79 -5.76 5.76
CA ALA A 26 -0.87 -5.91 4.63
C ALA A 26 -0.59 -7.39 4.31
N LYS A 27 -0.37 -8.23 5.33
CA LYS A 27 -0.17 -9.67 5.17
C LYS A 27 -1.40 -10.34 4.55
N GLY A 28 -2.60 -10.00 5.03
CA GLY A 28 -3.85 -10.54 4.52
C GLY A 28 -4.07 -10.19 3.05
N ALA A 29 -3.92 -8.92 2.70
CA ALA A 29 -4.06 -8.44 1.31
C ALA A 29 -3.07 -9.13 0.37
N ALA A 30 -1.77 -9.18 0.73
CA ALA A 30 -0.76 -9.85 -0.08
C ALA A 30 -1.04 -11.36 -0.23
N THR A 31 -1.43 -12.03 0.86
CA THR A 31 -1.76 -13.46 0.84
C THR A 31 -2.97 -13.74 -0.05
N MET A 32 -4.00 -12.90 0.03
CA MET A 32 -5.21 -13.02 -0.78
C MET A 32 -4.90 -12.89 -2.27
N LEU A 33 -4.14 -11.86 -2.67
CA LEU A 33 -3.75 -11.64 -4.06
C LEU A 33 -2.93 -12.80 -4.63
N LEU A 34 -1.95 -13.30 -3.87
CA LEU A 34 -1.11 -14.43 -4.29
C LEU A 34 -1.91 -15.74 -4.42
N LYS A 35 -2.95 -15.93 -3.62
CA LYS A 35 -3.81 -17.13 -3.67
C LYS A 35 -4.87 -17.08 -4.77
N GLU A 36 -5.54 -15.94 -4.95
CA GLU A 36 -6.67 -15.86 -5.87
C GLU A 36 -6.24 -15.71 -7.33
N GLY A 37 -5.03 -15.23 -7.62
CA GLY A 37 -4.52 -15.05 -8.99
C GLY A 37 -5.36 -14.09 -9.85
N LYS A 38 -6.22 -13.28 -9.22
CA LYS A 38 -7.09 -12.31 -9.86
C LYS A 38 -6.39 -10.96 -9.99
N HIS A 39 -6.90 -10.15 -10.92
CA HIS A 39 -6.42 -8.78 -11.10
C HIS A 39 -6.67 -7.96 -9.81
N PRO A 40 -5.68 -7.20 -9.30
CA PRO A 40 -5.80 -6.46 -8.05
C PRO A 40 -7.01 -5.53 -7.97
N GLU A 41 -7.33 -4.81 -9.05
CA GLU A 41 -8.52 -3.92 -9.10
C GLU A 41 -9.82 -4.66 -8.78
N ARG A 42 -9.94 -5.92 -9.23
CA ARG A 42 -11.14 -6.71 -8.94
C ARG A 42 -11.29 -7.00 -7.46
N GLU A 43 -10.18 -7.18 -6.75
CA GLU A 43 -10.20 -7.39 -5.30
C GLU A 43 -10.46 -6.09 -4.54
N ILE A 44 -9.98 -4.96 -5.05
CA ILE A 44 -10.29 -3.62 -4.53
C ILE A 44 -11.79 -3.34 -4.68
N ASP A 45 -12.38 -3.62 -5.84
CA ASP A 45 -13.80 -3.42 -6.10
C ASP A 45 -14.69 -4.21 -5.13
N LYS A 46 -14.30 -5.44 -4.76
CA LYS A 46 -15.07 -6.27 -3.81
C LYS A 46 -15.23 -5.61 -2.42
N VAL A 47 -14.26 -4.81 -2.00
CA VAL A 47 -14.25 -4.14 -0.69
C VAL A 47 -14.60 -2.65 -0.77
N THR A 48 -14.96 -2.18 -1.96
CA THR A 48 -15.23 -0.77 -2.25
C THR A 48 -16.69 -0.60 -2.64
N THR A 49 -17.52 -0.21 -1.67
CA THR A 49 -18.94 0.02 -1.91
C THR A 49 -19.21 1.44 -2.42
N PRO A 50 -20.25 1.65 -3.26
CA PRO A 50 -20.70 2.98 -3.64
C PRO A 50 -20.96 3.85 -2.40
N GLN A 51 -20.49 5.10 -2.42
CA GLN A 51 -20.59 6.06 -1.29
C GLN A 51 -19.97 5.56 0.04
N GLY A 52 -19.13 4.52 0.01
CA GLY A 52 -18.51 3.94 1.20
C GLY A 52 -17.33 4.73 1.76
N ILE A 53 -16.88 4.31 2.94
CA ILE A 53 -15.69 4.87 3.59
C ILE A 53 -14.39 4.48 2.86
N THR A 54 -14.33 3.27 2.26
CA THR A 54 -13.16 2.78 1.52
C THR A 54 -12.85 3.67 0.32
N ILE A 55 -13.85 3.95 -0.52
CA ILE A 55 -13.66 4.77 -1.73
C ILE A 55 -13.25 6.21 -1.37
N SER A 56 -13.83 6.77 -0.30
CA SER A 56 -13.45 8.10 0.20
C SER A 56 -11.97 8.14 0.62
N GLY A 57 -11.50 7.10 1.31
CA GLY A 57 -10.10 6.96 1.70
C GLY A 57 -9.16 6.80 0.51
N LEU A 58 -9.50 5.91 -0.45
CA LEU A 58 -8.70 5.68 -1.66
C LEU A 58 -8.58 6.96 -2.50
N ASN A 59 -9.68 7.68 -2.70
CA ASN A 59 -9.67 8.95 -3.43
C ASN A 59 -8.74 9.97 -2.77
N GLN A 60 -8.77 10.10 -1.44
CA GLN A 60 -7.87 11.00 -0.74
C GLN A 60 -6.40 10.59 -0.90
N MET A 61 -6.09 9.30 -0.87
CA MET A 61 -4.73 8.80 -1.12
C MET A 61 -4.26 9.13 -2.54
N GLU A 62 -5.11 8.90 -3.54
CA GLU A 62 -4.78 9.17 -4.94
C GLU A 62 -4.67 10.66 -5.24
N HIS A 63 -5.53 11.51 -4.65
CA HIS A 63 -5.39 12.97 -4.74
C HIS A 63 -4.03 13.48 -4.23
N ASN A 64 -3.45 12.79 -3.24
CA ASN A 64 -2.11 13.11 -2.72
C ASN A 64 -0.98 12.38 -3.47
N GLY A 65 -1.28 11.71 -4.59
CA GLY A 65 -0.30 11.11 -5.48
C GLY A 65 0.27 9.78 -4.99
N PHE A 66 -0.48 9.00 -4.20
CA PHE A 66 -0.03 7.73 -3.64
C PHE A 66 0.54 6.78 -4.72
N SER A 67 -0.24 6.43 -5.74
CA SER A 67 0.21 5.53 -6.81
C SER A 67 1.44 6.06 -7.55
N SER A 68 1.44 7.35 -7.89
CA SER A 68 2.57 8.02 -8.56
C SER A 68 3.85 7.95 -7.74
N SER A 69 3.77 8.23 -6.44
CA SER A 69 4.92 8.21 -5.53
C SER A 69 5.53 6.81 -5.40
N MET A 70 4.68 5.78 -5.32
CA MET A 70 5.11 4.38 -5.22
C MET A 70 5.81 3.92 -6.50
N ILE A 71 5.20 4.17 -7.67
CA ILE A 71 5.77 3.80 -8.98
C ILE A 71 7.13 4.48 -9.16
N LYS A 72 7.19 5.80 -8.99
CA LYS A 72 8.44 6.56 -9.16
C LYS A 72 9.53 6.12 -8.19
N GLY A 73 9.16 5.81 -6.95
CA GLY A 73 10.08 5.29 -5.94
C GLY A 73 10.76 3.99 -6.38
N ILE A 74 9.98 3.04 -6.90
CA ILE A 74 10.50 1.76 -7.39
C ILE A 74 11.39 1.96 -8.62
N VAL A 75 10.94 2.75 -9.61
CA VAL A 75 11.70 3.01 -10.84
C VAL A 75 13.04 3.69 -10.52
N THR A 76 13.01 4.75 -9.70
CA THR A 76 14.23 5.47 -9.31
C THR A 76 15.22 4.56 -8.56
N ALA A 77 14.71 3.66 -7.72
CA ALA A 77 15.54 2.68 -7.01
C ALA A 77 16.19 1.69 -8.00
N ALA A 78 15.45 1.20 -8.98
CA ALA A 78 15.96 0.28 -10.00
C ALA A 78 17.04 0.94 -10.88
N GLU A 79 16.83 2.16 -11.33
CA GLU A 79 17.82 2.92 -12.13
C GLU A 79 19.14 3.12 -11.38
N LYS A 80 19.07 3.43 -10.08
CA LYS A 80 20.27 3.54 -9.23
C LYS A 80 20.93 2.19 -9.02
N ALA A 81 20.15 1.13 -8.79
CA ALA A 81 20.69 -0.22 -8.63
C ALA A 81 21.45 -0.66 -9.89
N GLN A 82 20.91 -0.41 -11.08
CA GLN A 82 21.59 -0.73 -12.33
C GLN A 82 22.97 -0.07 -12.42
N LYS A 83 23.11 1.21 -12.05
CA LYS A 83 24.42 1.89 -12.06
C LYS A 83 25.42 1.30 -11.07
N ILE A 84 24.96 0.78 -9.94
CA ILE A 84 25.82 0.12 -8.94
C ILE A 84 26.28 -1.24 -9.45
N TYR A 85 25.38 -2.02 -10.06
CA TYR A 85 25.66 -3.39 -10.48
C TYR A 85 26.25 -3.51 -11.90
N SER A 86 26.06 -2.53 -12.77
CA SER A 86 26.70 -2.47 -14.10
C SER A 86 28.13 -1.94 -14.08
N ASN A 87 28.61 -1.43 -12.94
CA ASN A 87 30.03 -1.07 -12.72
C ASN A 87 30.81 -2.19 -12.01
N LYS A 88 30.23 -3.39 -11.89
CA LYS A 88 30.98 -4.62 -11.59
C LYS A 88 31.24 -5.31 -12.92
N ASP A 89 32.47 -5.13 -13.39
CA ASP A 89 33.11 -5.63 -14.61
C ASP A 89 32.85 -4.82 -15.90
#